data_AF-A0A8C6KBY4-F1
#
_entry.id   AF-A0A8C6KBY4-F1
#
_cell.length_a   1.000
_cell.length_b   1.000
_cell.length_c   1.000
_cell.angle_alpha   90.00
_cell.angle_beta   90.00
_cell.angle_gamma   90.00
#
_symmetry.space_group_name_H-M   'P 1'
#
loop_
_entity.id
_entity.type
_entity.pdbx_description
1 polymer ?
#
loop_
_entity_poly.entity_id
_entity_poly.type
_entity_poly.pdbx_seq_one_letter_code
_entity_poly.pdbx_strand_id
1 'polypeptide(L)'
;MLPTRRHLNWLFKVVPEQMPYSSVEEMMSLRPVGQESFLPFTFHSHTKMTLDTFTLGAGKALTVIAIEKHEGKEDQVRCHVKGEAEASAEVRIPLSSRGQFYECESEECYTLKEIMSSPFLRSRRFCLVKKTNCERVLVLSPVYQIQAIMNLRKNVLRFPSSLEVDVVDVSDLCKDVHFMTPLSLKEVLSRPDESLPGVVEILEEPHAGSLFKCNWLQGLTKRAHLVLHKKGTKAMALLSSMKGRKAQQFFLVSQQYGGRIRRRPRDFNSVYELYVASTQTKGLTVSVTRNCEEVEEEGLPGLSVGERLEIKEEEEVKQLDEKEEVRLPLYMQGHFVEVLGDNKKYKLSQLGKEFSLPLDVKVVSRDTELESDPLVGFPCLRIEGAMLEPTIQASFLDKPDYCFELPANWLSMSVCYTEEPLPWPDGQCPKSSVEWVTEVSEKFFYEFQKQRNSGEAPPPRPPKRDLSSSKSSKARSKPAKKSSKHQDKITPTEQFSAMTLNKKRAPAPPPPVGIF
;
A
#
# COMPACT_ATOMS: atom_id res chain seq x y z
N MET A 1 16.38 -11.30 -14.73
CA MET A 1 15.01 -11.37 -15.29
C MET A 1 14.18 -12.30 -14.41
N LEU A 2 13.26 -11.75 -13.61
CA LEU A 2 12.32 -12.53 -12.81
C LEU A 2 11.00 -12.66 -13.60
N PRO A 3 10.40 -13.85 -13.74
CA PRO A 3 9.16 -14.02 -14.47
C PRO A 3 8.00 -13.38 -13.69
N THR A 4 7.19 -12.65 -14.44
CA THR A 4 5.89 -12.10 -14.08
C THR A 4 4.92 -13.10 -13.44
N ARG A 5 4.17 -12.59 -12.45
CA ARG A 5 2.78 -12.96 -12.10
C ARG A 5 2.48 -14.46 -12.03
N ARG A 6 2.74 -15.02 -10.85
CA ARG A 6 1.82 -15.92 -10.17
C ARG A 6 1.59 -15.31 -8.79
N HIS A 7 0.36 -15.26 -8.29
CA HIS A 7 0.15 -15.20 -6.84
C HIS A 7 0.76 -16.49 -6.29
N LEU A 8 2.05 -16.43 -6.02
CA LEU A 8 2.81 -17.50 -5.47
C LEU A 8 2.40 -17.54 -4.01
N ASN A 9 1.39 -18.36 -3.70
CA ASN A 9 1.07 -18.81 -2.35
C ASN A 9 2.23 -19.69 -1.88
N TRP A 10 3.39 -19.06 -1.72
CA TRP A 10 4.57 -19.64 -1.13
C TRP A 10 4.30 -19.82 0.35
N LEU A 11 4.49 -21.06 0.78
CA LEU A 11 4.34 -21.48 2.15
C LEU A 11 5.73 -21.57 2.76
N PHE A 12 5.84 -21.05 3.97
CA PHE A 12 7.06 -20.91 4.73
C PHE A 12 6.90 -21.64 6.06
N LYS A 13 7.89 -22.46 6.44
CA LYS A 13 7.95 -23.13 7.74
C LYS A 13 8.88 -22.36 8.67
N VAL A 14 8.54 -22.29 9.95
CA VAL A 14 9.40 -21.69 10.97
C VAL A 14 10.68 -22.51 11.07
N VAL A 15 11.83 -21.84 11.13
CA VAL A 15 13.11 -22.45 11.48
C VAL A 15 13.29 -22.28 12.98
N PRO A 16 13.39 -23.37 13.77
CA PRO A 16 13.63 -23.28 15.21
C PRO A 16 14.93 -22.56 15.52
N GLU A 17 14.98 -21.96 16.72
CA GLU A 17 16.21 -21.35 17.21
C GLU A 17 17.29 -22.40 17.42
N GLN A 18 18.52 -22.08 17.05
CA GLN A 18 19.65 -23.02 17.16
C GLN A 18 20.27 -23.00 18.56
N MET A 19 20.11 -21.89 19.29
CA MET A 19 20.57 -21.74 20.66
C MET A 19 19.48 -22.19 21.65
N PRO A 20 19.85 -22.91 22.73
CA PRO A 20 18.89 -23.29 23.78
C PRO A 20 18.41 -22.07 24.56
N TYR A 21 17.14 -22.07 24.95
CA TYR A 21 16.63 -21.17 25.98
C TYR A 21 17.09 -21.63 27.36
N SER A 22 17.47 -20.69 28.22
CA SER A 22 18.01 -20.93 29.56
C SER A 22 16.94 -21.15 30.64
N SER A 23 15.71 -20.73 30.37
CA SER A 23 14.54 -20.96 31.22
C SER A 23 13.26 -21.13 30.41
N VAL A 24 12.24 -21.72 31.03
CA VAL A 24 10.89 -21.81 30.44
C VAL A 24 10.28 -20.42 30.29
N GLU A 25 10.54 -19.51 31.25
CA GLU A 25 10.16 -18.10 31.18
C GLU A 25 10.76 -17.37 29.98
N GLU A 26 12.05 -17.54 29.68
CA GLU A 26 12.69 -16.94 28.50
C GLU A 26 12.03 -17.41 27.21
N MET A 27 11.85 -18.73 27.08
CA MET A 27 11.17 -19.35 25.93
C MET A 27 9.71 -18.88 25.77
N MET A 28 9.06 -18.47 26.86
CA MET A 28 7.66 -18.01 26.86
C MET A 28 7.47 -16.51 26.83
N SER A 29 8.44 -15.73 27.28
CA SER A 29 8.45 -14.27 27.22
C SER A 29 8.82 -13.74 25.83
N LEU A 30 9.56 -14.52 25.03
CA LEU A 30 9.77 -14.23 23.60
C LEU A 30 8.49 -14.36 22.75
N ARG A 31 7.36 -14.73 23.37
CA ARG A 31 6.04 -14.68 22.75
C ARG A 31 5.40 -13.31 23.02
N PRO A 32 4.93 -12.59 21.99
CA PRO A 32 4.32 -11.29 22.19
C PRO A 32 3.04 -11.39 23.02
N VAL A 33 2.85 -10.40 23.89
CA VAL A 33 1.71 -10.28 24.79
C VAL A 33 0.50 -9.74 23.99
N GLY A 34 -0.61 -10.47 23.99
CA GLY A 34 -1.89 -10.01 23.44
C GLY A 34 -2.55 -11.02 22.50
N GLN A 35 -3.76 -11.46 22.89
CA GLN A 35 -4.66 -12.47 22.28
C GLN A 35 -4.32 -13.95 22.54
N GLU A 36 -5.18 -14.56 23.36
CA GLU A 36 -5.16 -15.93 23.90
C GLU A 36 -5.53 -17.01 22.87
N SER A 37 -4.89 -17.04 21.70
CA SER A 37 -5.18 -18.10 20.74
C SER A 37 -3.95 -18.42 19.90
N PHE A 38 -3.00 -19.17 20.45
CA PHE A 38 -1.89 -19.66 19.65
C PHE A 38 -1.64 -21.15 19.85
N LEU A 39 -1.40 -21.76 18.69
CA LEU A 39 -1.29 -23.16 18.32
C LEU A 39 -0.30 -23.95 19.20
N PRO A 40 -0.33 -25.29 19.17
CA PRO A 40 0.52 -26.14 20.01
C PRO A 40 2.02 -25.86 19.80
N PHE A 41 2.61 -25.04 20.67
CA PHE A 41 4.06 -24.84 20.73
C PHE A 41 4.69 -26.07 21.37
N THR A 42 5.62 -26.73 20.67
CA THR A 42 6.26 -27.94 21.17
C THR A 42 7.74 -27.70 21.43
N PHE A 43 8.22 -28.10 22.60
CA PHE A 43 9.62 -27.98 22.99
C PHE A 43 10.10 -29.24 23.70
N HIS A 44 11.40 -29.36 23.93
CA HIS A 44 11.97 -30.42 24.74
C HIS A 44 13.11 -29.89 25.60
N SER A 45 13.35 -30.54 26.73
CA SER A 45 14.53 -30.30 27.57
C SER A 45 15.67 -31.22 27.12
N HIS A 46 16.89 -30.68 27.03
CA HIS A 46 18.09 -31.47 26.75
C HIS A 46 18.43 -32.43 27.89
N THR A 47 18.12 -32.04 29.13
CA THR A 47 18.39 -32.81 30.34
C THR A 47 17.11 -33.40 30.93
N LYS A 48 17.27 -34.46 31.72
CA LYS A 48 16.18 -35.02 32.52
C LYS A 48 15.66 -33.95 33.48
N MET A 49 14.34 -33.84 33.61
CA MET A 49 13.68 -32.85 34.46
C MET A 49 12.79 -33.56 35.49
N THR A 50 13.01 -33.28 36.77
CA THR A 50 12.22 -33.83 37.88
C THR A 50 11.21 -32.78 38.35
N LEU A 51 9.92 -33.09 38.19
CA LEU A 51 8.80 -32.24 38.55
C LEU A 51 7.99 -32.98 39.61
N ASP A 52 8.16 -32.63 40.88
CA ASP A 52 7.51 -33.26 42.05
C ASP A 52 7.48 -34.80 42.01
N THR A 53 6.42 -35.38 41.42
CA THR A 53 6.16 -36.82 41.32
C THR A 53 6.46 -37.43 39.94
N PHE A 54 6.78 -36.59 38.95
CA PHE A 54 6.98 -36.98 37.56
C PHE A 54 8.40 -36.65 37.11
N THR A 55 9.08 -37.61 36.51
CA THR A 55 10.38 -37.35 35.89
C THR A 55 10.26 -37.41 34.38
N LEU A 56 10.47 -36.28 33.73
CA LEU A 56 10.52 -36.17 32.29
C LEU A 56 11.91 -36.57 31.78
N GLY A 57 11.95 -37.54 30.87
CA GLY A 57 13.19 -37.93 30.19
C GLY A 57 13.73 -36.81 29.29
N ALA A 58 15.05 -36.76 29.15
CA ALA A 58 15.71 -35.88 28.17
C ALA A 58 15.16 -36.13 26.75
N GLY A 59 14.94 -35.05 25.99
CA GLY A 59 14.46 -35.10 24.61
C GLY A 59 12.98 -35.45 24.42
N LYS A 60 12.20 -35.66 25.49
CA LYS A 60 10.74 -35.88 25.36
C LYS A 60 10.04 -34.57 24.99
N ALA A 61 9.23 -34.62 23.94
CA ALA A 61 8.49 -33.48 23.42
C ALA A 61 7.31 -33.09 24.33
N LEU A 62 7.21 -31.80 24.63
CA LEU A 62 6.22 -31.15 25.48
C LEU A 62 5.45 -30.14 24.65
N THR A 63 4.14 -30.34 24.49
CA THR A 63 3.29 -29.42 23.75
C THR A 63 2.54 -28.51 24.71
N VAL A 64 2.76 -27.20 24.64
CA VAL A 64 2.13 -26.22 25.53
C VAL A 64 0.64 -26.12 25.23
N ILE A 65 -0.17 -26.24 26.29
CA ILE A 65 -1.62 -26.08 26.28
C ILE A 65 -2.00 -24.67 26.73
N ALA A 66 -1.48 -24.23 27.88
CA ALA A 66 -1.83 -22.95 28.48
C ALA A 66 -0.74 -22.46 29.46
N ILE A 67 -0.75 -21.16 29.75
CA ILE A 67 0.03 -20.55 30.83
C ILE A 67 -0.95 -20.20 31.95
N GLU A 68 -0.80 -20.84 33.11
CA GLU A 68 -1.62 -20.66 34.31
C GLU A 68 -0.97 -19.60 35.22
N LYS A 69 -1.64 -18.45 35.35
CA LYS A 69 -1.24 -17.37 36.25
C LYS A 69 -2.22 -17.30 37.42
N HIS A 70 -1.73 -17.51 38.64
CA HIS A 70 -2.55 -17.52 39.84
C HIS A 70 -2.02 -16.52 40.87
N GLU A 71 -2.89 -15.66 41.38
CA GLU A 71 -2.52 -14.63 42.35
C GLU A 71 -1.90 -15.26 43.61
N GLY A 72 -0.63 -14.93 43.89
CA GLY A 72 0.14 -15.46 45.02
C GLY A 72 0.76 -16.84 44.84
N LYS A 73 0.71 -17.44 43.63
CA LYS A 73 1.41 -18.68 43.29
C LYS A 73 2.38 -18.43 42.13
N GLU A 74 3.39 -19.30 42.02
CA GLU A 74 4.31 -19.27 40.88
C GLU A 74 3.57 -19.57 39.58
N ASP A 75 3.84 -18.80 38.53
CA ASP A 75 3.26 -18.99 37.21
C ASP A 75 3.75 -20.33 36.61
N GLN A 76 2.81 -21.13 36.09
CA GLN A 76 3.09 -22.46 35.57
C GLN A 76 2.63 -22.60 34.12
N VAL A 77 3.32 -23.44 33.36
CA VAL A 77 2.96 -23.82 31.99
C VAL A 77 2.38 -25.21 32.03
N ARG A 78 1.16 -25.36 31.52
CA ARG A 78 0.52 -26.66 31.36
C ARG A 78 0.87 -27.22 29.99
N CYS A 79 1.49 -28.40 29.97
CA CYS A 79 2.00 -29.07 28.78
C CYS A 79 1.39 -30.47 28.63
N HIS A 80 1.10 -30.85 27.39
CA HIS A 80 0.78 -32.21 26.98
C HIS A 80 2.05 -32.99 26.66
N VAL A 81 2.15 -34.21 27.16
CA VAL A 81 3.25 -35.14 26.89
C VAL A 81 2.69 -36.43 26.31
N LYS A 82 3.24 -36.86 25.17
CA LYS A 82 2.92 -38.16 24.58
C LYS A 82 3.90 -39.22 25.10
N GLY A 83 3.35 -40.23 25.77
CA GLY A 83 4.05 -41.43 26.23
C GLY A 83 4.22 -42.47 25.12
N GLU A 84 4.85 -43.59 25.47
CA GLU A 84 4.93 -44.76 24.59
C GLU A 84 3.56 -45.46 24.53
N ALA A 85 3.18 -45.94 23.33
CA ALA A 85 1.88 -46.58 23.05
C ALA A 85 0.63 -45.68 23.26
N GLU A 86 0.66 -44.43 22.75
CA GLU A 86 -0.47 -43.48 22.73
C GLU A 86 -1.00 -43.02 24.10
N ALA A 87 -0.41 -43.46 25.21
CA ALA A 87 -0.68 -42.88 26.52
C ALA A 87 -0.28 -41.39 26.52
N SER A 88 -1.09 -40.53 27.13
CA SER A 88 -0.81 -39.10 27.16
C SER A 88 -1.05 -38.53 28.55
N ALA A 89 -0.20 -37.61 28.98
CA ALA A 89 -0.25 -37.01 30.31
C ALA A 89 -0.15 -35.48 30.22
N GLU A 90 -0.80 -34.79 31.15
CA GLU A 90 -0.62 -33.36 31.35
C GLU A 90 0.37 -33.13 32.50
N VAL A 91 1.33 -32.23 32.25
CA VAL A 91 2.38 -31.88 33.21
C VAL A 91 2.37 -30.36 33.39
N ARG A 92 2.53 -29.90 34.63
CA ARG A 92 2.70 -28.48 34.95
C ARG A 92 4.17 -28.18 35.20
N ILE A 93 4.70 -27.16 34.54
CA ILE A 93 6.10 -26.77 34.60
C ILE A 93 6.20 -25.32 35.10
N PRO A 94 6.86 -25.04 36.22
CA PRO A 94 7.08 -23.66 36.68
C PRO A 94 7.84 -22.83 35.64
N LEU A 95 7.42 -21.59 35.38
CA LEU A 95 8.12 -20.69 34.44
C LEU A 95 9.58 -20.44 34.86
N SER A 96 9.85 -20.40 36.16
CA SER A 96 11.20 -20.23 36.73
C SER A 96 12.15 -21.41 36.46
N SER A 97 11.65 -22.52 35.92
CA SER A 97 12.44 -23.71 35.64
C SER A 97 13.58 -23.38 34.69
N ARG A 98 14.82 -23.52 35.18
CA ARG A 98 16.05 -23.34 34.41
C ARG A 98 16.50 -24.66 33.78
N GLY A 99 17.08 -24.56 32.60
CA GLY A 99 17.51 -25.73 31.83
C GLY A 99 17.96 -25.34 30.42
N GLN A 100 18.24 -26.33 29.59
CA GLN A 100 18.48 -26.12 28.16
C GLN A 100 17.25 -26.60 27.39
N PHE A 101 16.42 -25.66 26.97
CA PHE A 101 15.18 -25.96 26.26
C PHE A 101 15.33 -25.64 24.78
N TYR A 102 14.85 -26.55 23.94
CA TYR A 102 14.89 -26.42 22.49
C TYR A 102 13.47 -26.50 21.92
N GLU A 103 13.19 -25.64 20.96
CA GLU A 103 11.93 -25.65 20.22
C GLU A 103 11.95 -26.77 19.17
N CYS A 104 10.83 -27.50 19.08
CA CYS A 104 10.66 -28.53 18.07
C CYS A 104 10.18 -27.91 16.74
N GLU A 105 10.56 -28.52 15.61
CA GLU A 105 10.06 -28.11 14.30
C GLU A 105 8.53 -28.20 14.25
N SER A 106 7.89 -27.12 13.79
CA SER A 106 6.45 -27.09 13.56
C SER A 106 6.11 -27.55 12.15
N GLU A 107 5.02 -28.32 12.02
CA GLU A 107 4.46 -28.69 10.73
C GLU A 107 3.67 -27.54 10.06
N GLU A 108 3.40 -26.48 10.80
CA GLU A 108 2.62 -25.35 10.32
C GLU A 108 3.36 -24.54 9.26
N CYS A 109 2.58 -24.11 8.27
CA CYS A 109 3.07 -23.37 7.12
C CYS A 109 2.35 -22.03 7.03
N TYR A 110 3.12 -20.96 6.87
CA TYR A 110 2.62 -19.60 6.81
C TYR A 110 2.86 -19.00 5.43
N THR A 111 1.92 -18.19 4.96
CA THR A 111 2.13 -17.31 3.82
C THR A 111 2.95 -16.09 4.22
N LEU A 112 3.61 -15.44 3.25
CA LEU A 112 4.33 -14.20 3.52
C LEU A 112 3.42 -13.11 4.11
N LYS A 113 2.13 -13.09 3.74
CA LYS A 113 1.16 -12.12 4.26
C LYS A 113 0.86 -12.37 5.74
N GLU A 114 0.71 -13.62 6.16
CA GLU A 114 0.51 -13.98 7.58
C GLU A 114 1.75 -13.63 8.40
N ILE A 115 2.94 -13.95 7.86
CA ILE A 115 4.22 -13.59 8.49
C ILE A 115 4.29 -12.07 8.72
N MET A 116 4.02 -11.27 7.70
CA MET A 116 4.12 -9.80 7.79
C MET A 116 3.01 -9.17 8.66
N SER A 117 1.84 -9.81 8.76
CA SER A 117 0.71 -9.32 9.56
C SER A 117 0.89 -9.60 11.06
N SER A 118 1.62 -10.66 11.43
CA SER A 118 1.79 -11.06 12.82
C SER A 118 3.07 -10.48 13.43
N PRO A 119 3.01 -9.73 14.55
CA PRO A 119 4.20 -9.31 15.29
C PRO A 119 5.08 -10.48 15.71
N PHE A 120 4.48 -11.62 16.07
CA PHE A 120 5.19 -12.84 16.45
C PHE A 120 5.98 -13.43 15.29
N LEU A 121 5.32 -13.62 14.14
CA LEU A 121 5.99 -14.24 13.01
C LEU A 121 7.08 -13.33 12.43
N ARG A 122 6.95 -12.00 12.51
CA ARG A 122 7.97 -11.07 11.99
C ARG A 122 9.34 -11.17 12.67
N SER A 123 9.42 -11.66 13.91
CA SER A 123 10.68 -11.84 14.62
C SER A 123 11.32 -13.22 14.40
N ARG A 124 10.71 -14.07 13.57
CA ARG A 124 11.13 -15.46 13.38
C ARG A 124 11.80 -15.68 12.03
N ARG A 125 12.62 -16.72 11.95
CA ARG A 125 13.24 -17.19 10.71
C ARG A 125 12.31 -18.21 10.04
N PHE A 126 12.22 -18.18 8.72
CA PHE A 126 11.42 -19.15 7.97
C PHE A 126 12.18 -19.71 6.77
N CYS A 127 11.95 -20.98 6.46
CA CYS A 127 12.41 -21.61 5.23
C CYS A 127 11.24 -21.80 4.27
N LEU A 128 11.49 -21.60 2.97
CA LEU A 128 10.49 -21.89 1.94
C LEU A 128 10.24 -23.40 1.85
N VAL A 129 8.97 -23.81 1.97
CA VAL A 129 8.58 -25.21 1.78
C VAL A 129 8.75 -25.56 0.30
N LYS A 130 9.65 -26.51 0.00
CA LYS A 130 10.01 -26.91 -1.37
C LYS A 130 8.77 -27.39 -2.15
N LYS A 131 8.27 -26.55 -3.07
CA LYS A 131 7.32 -26.95 -4.13
C LYS A 131 7.94 -26.95 -5.54
N THR A 132 9.22 -26.62 -5.67
CA THR A 132 9.92 -26.55 -6.96
C THR A 132 11.30 -27.18 -6.84
N ASN A 133 11.87 -27.64 -7.96
CA ASN A 133 13.21 -28.23 -8.12
C ASN A 133 14.36 -27.23 -7.83
N CYS A 134 14.17 -26.30 -6.91
CA CYS A 134 15.23 -25.41 -6.44
C CYS A 134 16.09 -26.18 -5.44
N GLU A 135 17.33 -26.47 -5.82
CA GLU A 135 18.35 -27.07 -4.93
C GLU A 135 18.72 -26.14 -3.76
N ARG A 136 18.42 -24.84 -3.87
CA ARG A 136 18.77 -23.83 -2.86
C ARG A 136 17.64 -23.63 -1.86
N VAL A 137 17.98 -23.70 -0.57
CA VAL A 137 17.08 -23.37 0.55
C VAL A 137 16.96 -21.84 0.62
N LEU A 138 15.74 -21.33 0.45
CA LEU A 138 15.44 -19.91 0.68
C LEU A 138 15.04 -19.71 2.14
N VAL A 139 15.77 -18.84 2.85
CA VAL A 139 15.51 -18.51 4.25
C VAL A 139 15.16 -17.03 4.38
N LEU A 140 13.97 -16.74 4.92
CA LEU A 140 13.60 -15.42 5.40
C LEU A 140 14.13 -15.27 6.82
N SER A 141 14.89 -14.20 7.08
CA SER A 141 15.41 -13.89 8.41
C SER A 141 15.06 -12.44 8.76
N PRO A 142 14.68 -12.16 10.01
CA PRO A 142 14.44 -10.80 10.45
C PRO A 142 15.77 -10.04 10.42
N VAL A 143 15.74 -8.83 9.88
CA VAL A 143 16.85 -7.88 9.97
C VAL A 143 16.32 -6.71 10.77
N TYR A 144 16.82 -6.55 11.98
CA TYR A 144 16.52 -5.40 12.82
C TYR A 144 17.62 -4.34 12.68
N GLN A 145 17.27 -3.10 13.00
CA GLN A 145 18.21 -2.00 13.04
C GLN A 145 17.89 -1.19 14.29
N ILE A 146 18.82 -1.14 15.23
CA ILE A 146 18.64 -0.32 16.43
C ILE A 146 19.04 1.10 16.06
N GLN A 147 18.12 2.03 16.27
CA GLN A 147 18.39 3.45 16.11
C GLN A 147 18.62 4.05 17.49
N ALA A 148 19.77 4.68 17.68
CA ALA A 148 20.10 5.34 18.95
C ALA A 148 20.37 6.82 18.74
N ILE A 149 19.98 7.60 19.75
CA ILE A 149 20.24 9.03 19.80
C ILE A 149 21.22 9.26 20.94
N MET A 150 22.30 9.98 20.65
CA MET A 150 23.32 10.29 21.65
C MET A 150 23.24 11.76 22.05
N ASN A 151 23.48 12.04 23.32
CA ASN A 151 23.49 13.41 23.86
C ASN A 151 24.46 14.33 23.08
N LEU A 152 25.70 13.89 22.87
CA LEU A 152 26.75 14.72 22.27
C LEU A 152 26.78 14.68 20.73
N ARG A 153 25.87 13.95 20.08
CA ARG A 153 25.91 13.74 18.62
C ARG A 153 24.56 14.04 17.99
N LYS A 154 24.57 14.96 17.03
CA LYS A 154 23.37 15.34 16.28
C LYS A 154 22.85 14.31 15.27
N ASN A 155 23.43 13.11 15.19
CA ASN A 155 23.04 12.12 14.18
C ASN A 155 22.38 10.92 14.85
N VAL A 156 21.31 10.39 14.25
CA VAL A 156 20.78 9.07 14.59
C VAL A 156 21.83 8.03 14.23
N LEU A 157 22.29 7.26 15.22
CA LEU A 157 23.16 6.11 15.00
C LEU A 157 22.34 4.89 14.68
N ARG A 158 22.81 4.12 13.71
CA ARG A 158 22.15 2.91 13.24
C ARG A 158 23.06 1.73 13.50
N PHE A 159 22.69 0.89 14.45
CA PHE A 159 23.40 -0.36 14.72
C PHE A 159 22.81 -1.48 13.85
N PRO A 160 23.65 -2.23 13.13
CA PRO A 160 23.19 -3.36 12.31
C PRO A 160 22.73 -4.52 13.21
N SER A 161 21.84 -5.37 12.70
CA SER A 161 21.37 -6.58 13.39
C SER A 161 22.46 -7.61 13.72
N SER A 162 23.68 -7.42 13.21
CA SER A 162 24.81 -8.29 13.48
C SER A 162 25.53 -7.95 14.80
N LEU A 163 25.14 -6.87 15.48
CA LEU A 163 25.74 -6.44 16.74
C LEU A 163 24.87 -6.91 17.91
N GLU A 164 25.47 -7.63 18.86
CA GLU A 164 24.85 -7.92 20.16
C GLU A 164 24.84 -6.62 20.99
N VAL A 165 23.67 -6.24 21.48
CA VAL A 165 23.47 -4.98 22.21
C VAL A 165 22.70 -5.28 23.49
N ASP A 166 23.36 -5.05 24.63
CA ASP A 166 22.72 -5.05 25.93
C ASP A 166 22.27 -3.63 26.29
N VAL A 167 21.04 -3.49 26.79
CA VAL A 167 20.48 -2.21 27.22
C VAL A 167 20.46 -2.17 28.74
N VAL A 168 21.18 -1.22 29.32
CA VAL A 168 21.17 -0.95 30.75
C VAL A 168 20.49 0.40 30.98
N ASP A 169 19.44 0.41 31.80
CA ASP A 169 18.78 1.65 32.17
C ASP A 169 19.67 2.43 33.15
N VAL A 170 20.07 3.64 32.73
CA VAL A 170 20.88 4.57 33.51
C VAL A 170 20.15 5.91 33.71
N SER A 171 18.84 5.94 33.49
CA SER A 171 18.01 7.16 33.56
C SER A 171 18.15 7.88 34.91
N ASP A 172 18.20 7.12 36.00
CA ASP A 172 18.35 7.65 37.36
C ASP A 172 19.72 8.31 37.61
N LEU A 173 20.74 7.90 36.86
CA LEU A 173 22.12 8.40 36.96
C LEU A 173 22.36 9.63 36.07
N CYS A 174 21.49 9.88 35.10
CA CYS A 174 21.66 10.86 34.03
C CYS A 174 20.53 11.90 34.00
N LYS A 175 20.27 12.57 35.13
CA LYS A 175 19.15 13.54 35.25
C LYS A 175 19.36 14.85 34.48
N ASP A 176 20.61 15.21 34.19
CA ASP A 176 20.97 16.48 33.54
C ASP A 176 21.26 16.32 32.03
N VAL A 177 20.89 15.17 31.44
CA VAL A 177 21.16 14.87 30.03
C VAL A 177 19.93 15.18 29.17
N HIS A 178 20.01 16.24 28.38
CA HIS A 178 18.98 16.57 27.39
C HIS A 178 19.21 15.84 26.08
N PHE A 179 18.46 14.76 25.86
CA PHE A 179 18.47 14.07 24.57
C PHE A 179 17.67 14.85 23.53
N MET A 180 18.31 15.16 22.41
CA MET A 180 17.57 15.63 21.24
C MET A 180 16.58 14.53 20.81
N THR A 181 15.35 14.90 20.49
CA THR A 181 14.34 13.93 20.03
C THR A 181 14.18 14.07 18.52
N PRO A 182 14.70 13.13 17.70
CA PRO A 182 14.41 13.11 16.27
C PRO A 182 12.95 12.76 16.08
N LEU A 183 12.31 13.47 15.17
CA LEU A 183 10.92 13.28 14.82
C LEU A 183 10.84 13.08 13.31
N SER A 184 10.21 12.00 12.90
CA SER A 184 9.70 11.85 11.55
C SER A 184 8.61 12.89 11.28
N LEU A 185 8.35 13.19 10.00
CA LEU A 185 7.25 14.08 9.62
C LEU A 185 5.89 13.59 10.16
N LYS A 186 5.70 12.27 10.29
CA LYS A 186 4.48 11.68 10.87
C LYS A 186 4.35 11.96 12.37
N GLU A 187 5.45 11.94 13.11
CA GLU A 187 5.45 12.28 14.54
C GLU A 187 5.22 13.78 14.74
N VAL A 188 5.79 14.64 13.90
CA VAL A 188 5.47 16.08 13.88
C VAL A 188 3.98 16.31 13.65
N LEU A 189 3.36 15.57 12.73
CA LEU A 189 1.91 15.63 12.50
C LEU A 189 1.09 15.22 13.74
N SER A 190 1.58 14.27 14.54
CA SER A 190 0.89 13.79 15.75
C SER A 190 1.03 14.70 16.98
N ARG A 191 1.96 15.66 16.98
CA ARG A 191 2.13 16.62 18.09
C ARG A 191 0.91 17.54 18.28
N PRO A 192 0.78 18.31 19.37
CA PRO A 192 -0.25 19.36 19.45
C PRO A 192 0.08 20.55 18.52
N ASP A 193 -0.94 21.29 18.08
CA ASP A 193 -0.78 22.48 17.23
C ASP A 193 -0.06 23.64 17.94
N GLU A 194 -0.07 23.66 19.27
CA GLU A 194 0.65 24.63 20.13
C GLU A 194 2.17 24.62 19.91
N SER A 195 2.70 23.54 19.33
CA SER A 195 4.12 23.44 18.96
C SER A 195 4.47 24.16 17.64
N LEU A 196 3.50 24.82 17.01
CA LEU A 196 3.65 25.54 15.75
C LEU A 196 3.18 27.00 15.90
N PRO A 197 3.84 27.96 15.22
CA PRO A 197 5.01 27.78 14.38
C PRO A 197 6.28 27.49 15.20
N GLY A 198 7.22 26.70 14.66
CA GLY A 198 8.45 26.33 15.37
C GLY A 198 9.63 26.08 14.43
N VAL A 199 10.84 26.41 14.91
CA VAL A 199 12.09 26.20 14.17
C VAL A 199 12.62 24.79 14.41
N VAL A 200 12.91 24.08 13.32
CA VAL A 200 13.42 22.70 13.36
C VAL A 200 14.73 22.57 12.57
N GLU A 201 15.63 21.71 13.04
CA GLU A 201 16.87 21.31 12.34
C GLU A 201 16.66 19.96 11.64
N ILE A 202 17.11 19.84 10.39
CA ILE A 202 17.08 18.57 9.64
C ILE A 202 18.20 17.63 10.10
N LEU A 203 17.83 16.48 10.64
CA LEU A 203 18.76 15.46 11.13
C LEU A 203 19.10 14.41 10.07
N GLU A 204 18.08 13.95 9.34
CA GLU A 204 18.23 13.06 8.19
C GLU A 204 17.54 13.67 6.97
N GLU A 205 18.30 13.77 5.88
CA GLU A 205 17.82 14.29 4.60
C GLU A 205 16.76 13.37 3.97
N PRO A 206 15.92 13.90 3.08
CA PRO A 206 15.05 13.09 2.23
C PRO A 206 15.84 11.99 1.50
N HIS A 207 15.47 10.72 1.71
CA HIS A 207 16.17 9.59 1.10
C HIS A 207 16.25 9.67 -0.44
N ALA A 208 17.39 9.27 -1.02
CA ALA A 208 17.85 9.45 -2.41
C ALA A 208 17.06 8.70 -3.52
N GLY A 209 15.74 8.59 -3.40
CA GLY A 209 14.84 8.12 -4.43
C GLY A 209 13.95 9.23 -5.00
N SER A 210 14.50 10.46 -5.10
CA SER A 210 13.85 11.75 -5.41
C SER A 210 12.51 11.59 -6.13
N LEU A 211 11.45 11.44 -5.32
CA LEU A 211 10.09 11.35 -5.81
C LEU A 211 9.60 12.72 -6.32
N PHE A 212 10.26 13.79 -5.90
CA PHE A 212 9.94 15.19 -6.15
C PHE A 212 11.07 15.86 -6.94
N LYS A 213 10.71 16.79 -7.84
CA LYS A 213 11.64 17.59 -8.67
C LYS A 213 11.59 19.09 -8.34
N CYS A 214 11.01 19.46 -7.21
CA CYS A 214 10.86 20.84 -6.77
C CYS A 214 12.18 21.50 -6.34
N ASN A 215 12.21 22.82 -6.43
CA ASN A 215 13.39 23.63 -6.13
C ASN A 215 13.77 23.59 -4.64
N TRP A 216 12.78 23.59 -3.75
CA TRP A 216 13.02 23.53 -2.30
C TRP A 216 13.64 22.22 -1.84
N LEU A 217 13.50 21.11 -2.58
CA LEU A 217 14.07 19.83 -2.18
C LEU A 217 15.60 19.89 -2.06
N GLN A 218 16.25 20.68 -2.91
CA GLN A 218 17.71 20.88 -2.88
C GLN A 218 18.17 21.61 -1.61
N GLY A 219 17.29 22.41 -0.99
CA GLY A 219 17.58 23.10 0.26
C GLY A 219 17.40 22.21 1.50
N LEU A 220 16.74 21.05 1.38
CA LEU A 220 16.52 20.10 2.49
C LEU A 220 17.77 19.27 2.78
N THR A 221 18.86 19.96 3.13
CA THR A 221 20.14 19.36 3.47
C THR A 221 20.27 19.16 4.97
N LYS A 222 21.16 18.25 5.36
CA LYS A 222 21.42 17.97 6.75
C LYS A 222 21.91 19.22 7.47
N ARG A 223 21.38 19.48 8.67
CA ARG A 223 21.61 20.69 9.49
C ARG A 223 21.02 21.98 8.92
N ALA A 224 20.29 21.94 7.81
CA ALA A 224 19.48 23.08 7.42
C ALA A 224 18.37 23.28 8.45
N HIS A 225 18.01 24.53 8.68
CA HIS A 225 16.92 24.91 9.56
C HIS A 225 15.69 25.24 8.73
N LEU A 226 14.53 24.84 9.22
CA LEU A 226 13.23 25.12 8.63
C LEU A 226 12.32 25.74 9.68
N VAL A 227 11.41 26.59 9.25
CA VAL A 227 10.27 26.98 10.07
C VAL A 227 9.08 26.14 9.66
N LEU A 228 8.52 25.37 10.60
CA LEU A 228 7.26 24.67 10.42
C LEU A 228 6.14 25.61 10.84
N HIS A 229 5.26 25.96 9.91
CA HIS A 229 4.24 26.98 10.11
C HIS A 229 2.94 26.40 10.63
N LYS A 230 2.45 25.39 9.91
CA LYS A 230 1.16 24.74 10.19
C LYS A 230 1.16 23.34 9.61
N LYS A 231 0.25 22.53 10.10
CA LYS A 231 0.01 21.19 9.59
C LYS A 231 -1.45 20.97 9.25
N GLY A 232 -1.71 19.96 8.45
CA GLY A 232 -3.07 19.54 8.14
C GLY A 232 -3.11 18.53 7.00
N THR A 233 -4.28 18.00 6.73
CA THR A 233 -4.51 17.10 5.60
C THR A 233 -5.06 17.88 4.42
N LYS A 234 -4.39 17.80 3.27
CA LYS A 234 -4.78 18.51 2.07
C LYS A 234 -5.21 17.55 0.98
N ALA A 235 -6.25 17.93 0.26
CA ALA A 235 -6.67 17.23 -0.94
C ALA A 235 -5.78 17.67 -2.11
N MET A 236 -5.13 16.71 -2.75
CA MET A 236 -4.24 16.94 -3.88
C MET A 236 -4.68 16.10 -5.09
N ALA A 237 -4.36 16.58 -6.28
CA ALA A 237 -4.56 15.89 -7.53
C ALA A 237 -3.21 15.60 -8.20
N LEU A 238 -3.05 14.39 -8.73
CA LEU A 238 -1.90 14.05 -9.56
C LEU A 238 -2.26 14.32 -11.02
N LEU A 239 -1.50 15.21 -11.65
CA LEU A 239 -1.64 15.57 -13.06
C LEU A 239 -0.46 15.02 -13.85
N SER A 240 -0.70 14.61 -15.09
CA SER A 240 0.32 14.22 -16.05
C SER A 240 0.20 15.06 -17.33
N SER A 241 1.33 15.36 -17.96
CA SER A 241 1.31 15.91 -19.31
C SER A 241 0.99 14.79 -20.31
N MET A 242 0.42 15.14 -21.45
CA MET A 242 0.23 14.16 -22.54
C MET A 242 1.58 13.66 -23.06
N LYS A 243 1.65 12.37 -23.41
CA LYS A 243 2.83 11.77 -24.04
C LYS A 243 3.04 12.39 -25.42
N GLY A 244 4.21 12.97 -25.65
CA GLY A 244 4.55 13.63 -26.90
C GLY A 244 6.05 13.53 -27.19
N ARG A 245 6.59 14.48 -27.96
CA ARG A 245 8.04 14.54 -28.27
C ARG A 245 8.91 14.86 -27.06
N LYS A 246 8.36 15.58 -26.07
CA LYS A 246 9.04 15.89 -24.81
C LYS A 246 8.78 14.77 -23.79
N ALA A 247 9.70 14.62 -22.84
CA ALA A 247 9.52 13.72 -21.71
C ALA A 247 8.22 14.07 -20.96
N GLN A 248 7.49 13.04 -20.53
CA GLN A 248 6.26 13.21 -19.77
C GLN A 248 6.57 13.83 -18.40
N GLN A 249 5.84 14.88 -18.05
CA GLN A 249 5.96 15.57 -16.77
C GLN A 249 4.76 15.24 -15.88
N PHE A 250 5.00 15.25 -14.57
CA PHE A 250 4.00 14.90 -13.56
C PHE A 250 3.98 15.97 -12.49
N PHE A 251 2.79 16.34 -12.04
CA PHE A 251 2.60 17.43 -11.09
C PHE A 251 1.65 16.99 -9.99
N LEU A 252 2.05 17.21 -8.75
CA LEU A 252 1.19 17.12 -7.59
C LEU A 252 0.63 18.53 -7.32
N VAL A 253 -0.70 18.67 -7.38
CA VAL A 253 -1.38 19.96 -7.33
C VAL A 253 -2.37 19.99 -6.17
N SER A 254 -2.20 20.95 -5.26
CA SER A 254 -3.14 21.18 -4.17
C SER A 254 -4.48 21.71 -4.70
N GLN A 255 -5.60 21.31 -4.09
CA GLN A 255 -6.92 21.87 -4.41
C GLN A 255 -7.03 23.38 -4.17
N GLN A 256 -6.08 23.97 -3.43
CA GLN A 256 -5.99 25.41 -3.19
C GLN A 256 -5.48 26.19 -4.41
N TYR A 257 -4.96 25.50 -5.43
CA TYR A 257 -4.54 26.10 -6.69
C TYR A 257 -5.61 27.01 -7.30
N GLY A 258 -5.24 28.27 -7.51
CA GLY A 258 -6.12 29.37 -7.92
C GLY A 258 -6.37 29.44 -9.43
N GLY A 259 -5.61 28.71 -10.24
CA GLY A 259 -5.78 28.68 -11.70
C GLY A 259 -7.15 28.18 -12.14
N ARG A 260 -7.59 28.62 -13.33
CA ARG A 260 -8.87 28.17 -13.92
C ARG A 260 -8.62 27.09 -14.96
N ILE A 261 -9.38 26.02 -14.86
CA ILE A 261 -9.21 24.80 -15.66
C ILE A 261 -10.46 24.59 -16.50
N ARG A 262 -10.26 24.18 -17.76
CA ARG A 262 -11.35 23.78 -18.66
C ARG A 262 -11.15 22.32 -19.06
N ARG A 263 -12.24 21.54 -19.10
CA ARG A 263 -12.21 20.16 -19.60
C ARG A 263 -11.82 20.12 -21.08
N ARG A 264 -11.11 19.07 -21.44
CA ARG A 264 -10.74 18.72 -22.81
C ARG A 264 -11.39 17.38 -23.15
N PRO A 265 -11.89 17.21 -24.38
CA PRO A 265 -12.30 15.91 -24.87
C PRO A 265 -11.19 14.88 -24.69
N ARG A 266 -11.53 13.71 -24.15
CA ARG A 266 -10.65 12.55 -24.15
C ARG A 266 -10.66 11.89 -25.53
N ASP A 267 -9.49 11.45 -25.96
CA ASP A 267 -9.31 10.64 -27.17
C ASP A 267 -9.19 9.16 -26.78
N PHE A 268 -9.95 8.30 -27.47
CA PHE A 268 -9.95 6.86 -27.29
C PHE A 268 -9.62 6.17 -28.62
N ASN A 269 -8.69 5.22 -28.59
CA ASN A 269 -8.21 4.50 -29.78
C ASN A 269 -8.83 3.11 -29.94
N SER A 270 -9.64 2.67 -28.98
CA SER A 270 -10.32 1.38 -29.05
C SER A 270 -11.62 1.37 -28.27
N VAL A 271 -12.50 0.44 -28.62
CA VAL A 271 -13.75 0.19 -27.89
C VAL A 271 -13.48 -0.30 -26.46
N TYR A 272 -12.35 -1.00 -26.23
CA TYR A 272 -11.92 -1.34 -24.87
C TYR A 272 -11.66 -0.10 -24.01
N GLU A 273 -10.97 0.91 -24.55
CA GLU A 273 -10.73 2.16 -23.81
C GLU A 273 -12.04 2.89 -23.50
N LEU A 274 -12.99 2.90 -24.45
CA LEU A 274 -14.34 3.43 -24.23
C LEU A 274 -15.07 2.70 -23.11
N TYR A 275 -15.03 1.37 -23.12
CA TYR A 275 -15.63 0.55 -22.07
C TYR A 275 -15.02 0.86 -20.70
N VAL A 276 -13.69 0.91 -20.59
CA VAL A 276 -13.02 1.27 -19.33
C VAL A 276 -13.46 2.67 -18.88
N ALA A 277 -13.54 3.63 -19.80
CA ALA A 277 -13.98 4.99 -19.48
C ALA A 277 -15.47 5.06 -19.08
N SER A 278 -16.34 4.25 -19.68
CA SER A 278 -17.78 4.22 -19.37
C SER A 278 -18.06 3.62 -18.01
N THR A 279 -17.26 2.65 -17.54
CA THR A 279 -17.37 2.14 -16.15
C THR A 279 -17.09 3.23 -15.10
N GLN A 280 -16.38 4.29 -15.50
CA GLN A 280 -16.03 5.41 -14.63
C GLN A 280 -16.95 6.61 -14.85
N THR A 281 -17.49 6.78 -16.07
CA THR A 281 -18.30 7.94 -16.46
C THR A 281 -19.63 7.46 -17.05
N LYS A 282 -20.71 7.60 -16.28
CA LYS A 282 -22.06 7.28 -16.79
C LYS A 282 -22.48 8.26 -17.87
N GLY A 283 -23.14 7.76 -18.93
CA GLY A 283 -23.63 8.58 -20.04
C GLY A 283 -22.51 9.18 -20.90
N LEU A 284 -21.39 8.46 -21.05
CA LEU A 284 -20.27 8.91 -21.89
C LEU A 284 -20.72 9.01 -23.36
N THR A 285 -20.71 10.23 -23.89
CA THR A 285 -21.01 10.48 -25.31
C THR A 285 -19.72 10.71 -26.07
N VAL A 286 -19.55 10.02 -27.20
CA VAL A 286 -18.37 10.14 -28.07
C VAL A 286 -18.76 10.37 -29.51
N SER A 287 -17.83 10.96 -30.27
CA SER A 287 -17.95 11.17 -31.71
C SER A 287 -16.91 10.35 -32.44
N VAL A 288 -17.31 9.71 -33.54
CA VAL A 288 -16.43 8.93 -34.40
C VAL A 288 -15.62 9.90 -35.27
N THR A 289 -14.30 9.78 -35.24
CA THR A 289 -13.38 10.66 -36.00
C THR A 289 -12.63 9.93 -37.11
N ARG A 290 -12.81 8.62 -37.23
CA ARG A 290 -12.29 7.80 -38.33
C ARG A 290 -13.33 6.78 -38.72
N ASN A 291 -13.52 6.60 -40.04
CA ASN A 291 -14.41 5.57 -40.55
C ASN A 291 -13.92 4.18 -40.12
N CYS A 292 -14.84 3.35 -39.66
CA CYS A 292 -14.64 1.93 -39.42
C CYS A 292 -15.45 1.16 -40.46
N GLU A 293 -14.79 0.26 -41.18
CA GLU A 293 -15.44 -0.57 -42.19
C GLU A 293 -16.36 -1.59 -41.52
N GLU A 294 -17.51 -1.82 -42.14
CA GLU A 294 -18.43 -2.88 -41.75
C GLU A 294 -17.78 -4.24 -42.02
N VAL A 295 -17.83 -5.15 -41.05
CA VAL A 295 -17.32 -6.52 -41.20
C VAL A 295 -18.50 -7.46 -41.02
N GLU A 296 -19.18 -7.76 -42.13
CA GLU A 296 -20.38 -8.61 -42.15
C GLU A 296 -20.12 -9.99 -41.52
N GLU A 297 -18.92 -10.57 -41.72
CA GLU A 297 -18.53 -11.87 -41.16
C GLU A 297 -18.53 -11.91 -39.62
N GLU A 298 -18.24 -10.78 -38.98
CA GLU A 298 -18.20 -10.64 -37.52
C GLU A 298 -19.44 -9.91 -36.98
N GLY A 299 -20.40 -9.54 -37.85
CA GLY A 299 -21.59 -8.77 -37.51
C GLY A 299 -21.27 -7.36 -36.99
N LEU A 300 -20.15 -6.77 -37.46
CA LEU A 300 -19.68 -5.48 -36.97
C LEU A 300 -20.22 -4.33 -37.82
N PRO A 301 -20.88 -3.35 -37.21
CA PRO A 301 -21.43 -2.19 -37.89
C PRO A 301 -20.31 -1.31 -38.47
N GLY A 302 -20.54 -0.76 -39.66
CA GLY A 302 -19.72 0.35 -40.15
C GLY A 302 -20.00 1.61 -39.31
N LEU A 303 -18.94 2.35 -38.96
CA LEU A 303 -19.09 3.64 -38.26
C LEU A 303 -18.50 4.74 -39.13
N SER A 304 -19.26 5.80 -39.38
CA SER A 304 -18.83 6.94 -40.19
C SER A 304 -18.32 8.11 -39.35
N VAL A 305 -17.39 8.89 -39.90
CA VAL A 305 -16.93 10.14 -39.28
C VAL A 305 -18.11 11.07 -39.01
N GLY A 306 -18.21 11.57 -37.77
CA GLY A 306 -19.24 12.49 -37.33
C GLY A 306 -20.41 11.83 -36.59
N GLU A 307 -20.53 10.51 -36.63
CA GLU A 307 -21.52 9.77 -35.84
C GLU A 307 -21.30 9.97 -34.34
N ARG A 308 -22.39 10.11 -33.59
CA ARG A 308 -22.38 10.30 -32.14
C ARG A 308 -22.94 9.07 -31.45
N LEU A 309 -22.17 8.51 -30.54
CA LEU A 309 -22.49 7.31 -29.80
C LEU A 309 -22.60 7.64 -28.31
N GLU A 310 -23.66 7.17 -27.67
CA GLU A 310 -23.84 7.23 -26.21
C GLU A 310 -23.63 5.84 -25.63
N ILE A 311 -22.67 5.70 -24.73
CA ILE A 311 -22.31 4.40 -24.17
C ILE A 311 -23.23 4.07 -23.01
N LYS A 312 -24.06 3.04 -23.20
CA LYS A 312 -24.95 2.49 -22.16
C LYS A 312 -24.29 1.28 -21.48
N GLU A 313 -24.43 1.19 -20.15
CA GLU A 313 -24.15 -0.05 -19.42
C GLU A 313 -25.28 -1.06 -19.71
N GLU A 314 -24.96 -2.35 -19.87
CA GLU A 314 -25.93 -3.43 -20.18
C GLU A 314 -27.08 -3.60 -19.14
N GLU A 315 -27.14 -2.79 -18.07
CA GLU A 315 -28.11 -2.95 -16.97
C GLU A 315 -29.32 -1.99 -17.01
N GLU A 316 -29.43 -1.04 -17.94
CA GLU A 316 -30.64 -0.20 -18.04
C GLU A 316 -31.53 -0.58 -19.23
N VAL A 317 -32.39 -1.57 -19.03
CA VAL A 317 -33.58 -1.78 -19.87
C VAL A 317 -34.60 -0.70 -19.51
N LYS A 318 -34.43 0.49 -20.09
CA LYS A 318 -35.52 1.47 -20.20
C LYS A 318 -35.81 1.64 -21.68
N GLN A 319 -36.95 1.08 -22.08
CA GLN A 319 -37.64 1.47 -23.30
C GLN A 319 -37.88 2.97 -23.24
N LEU A 320 -37.21 3.75 -24.07
CA LEU A 320 -37.77 4.92 -24.73
C LEU A 320 -36.82 5.43 -25.83
N ASP A 321 -37.44 5.71 -26.97
CA ASP A 321 -36.99 6.40 -28.18
C ASP A 321 -36.06 5.66 -29.16
N GLU A 322 -36.43 5.82 -30.44
CA GLU A 322 -35.90 5.27 -31.70
C GLU A 322 -34.39 5.57 -31.90
N LYS A 323 -33.53 5.02 -31.06
CA LYS A 323 -32.08 5.05 -31.23
C LYS A 323 -31.60 3.64 -31.54
N GLU A 324 -30.96 3.49 -32.69
CA GLU A 324 -30.35 2.23 -33.12
C GLU A 324 -29.28 1.80 -32.10
N GLU A 325 -29.50 0.66 -31.45
CA GLU A 325 -28.56 0.13 -30.46
C GLU A 325 -27.54 -0.76 -31.14
N VAL A 326 -26.28 -0.38 -30.99
CA VAL A 326 -25.17 -0.97 -31.73
C VAL A 326 -24.18 -1.61 -30.76
N ARG A 327 -23.82 -2.88 -30.99
CA ARG A 327 -22.86 -3.62 -30.16
C ARG A 327 -21.48 -3.61 -30.81
N LEU A 328 -20.49 -3.08 -30.11
CA LEU A 328 -19.12 -3.00 -30.59
C LEU A 328 -18.21 -3.94 -29.78
N PRO A 329 -17.36 -4.76 -30.40
CA PRO A 329 -16.49 -5.66 -29.68
C PRO A 329 -15.32 -4.90 -29.07
N LEU A 330 -14.90 -5.27 -27.86
CA LEU A 330 -13.85 -4.56 -27.12
C LEU A 330 -12.51 -4.47 -27.86
N TYR A 331 -12.19 -5.44 -28.73
CA TYR A 331 -10.94 -5.44 -29.48
C TYR A 331 -10.93 -4.48 -30.68
N MET A 332 -12.10 -3.97 -31.10
CA MET A 332 -12.21 -3.08 -32.25
C MET A 332 -11.41 -1.79 -32.01
N GLN A 333 -10.54 -1.50 -32.98
CA GLN A 333 -9.81 -0.25 -33.04
C GLN A 333 -10.69 0.80 -33.70
N GLY A 334 -10.64 2.03 -33.21
CA GLY A 334 -11.40 3.15 -33.75
C GLY A 334 -10.94 4.43 -33.07
N HIS A 335 -11.20 5.58 -33.67
CA HIS A 335 -10.86 6.86 -33.05
C HIS A 335 -12.12 7.57 -32.61
N PHE A 336 -12.31 7.63 -31.29
CA PHE A 336 -13.47 8.22 -30.66
C PHE A 336 -13.05 9.39 -29.81
N VAL A 337 -13.77 10.49 -29.91
CA VAL A 337 -13.49 11.71 -29.15
C VAL A 337 -14.69 12.07 -28.29
N GLU A 338 -14.47 12.25 -26.99
CA GLU A 338 -15.52 12.61 -26.03
C GLU A 338 -16.22 13.93 -26.41
N VAL A 339 -17.55 13.91 -26.43
CA VAL A 339 -18.36 15.10 -26.68
C VAL A 339 -18.65 15.77 -25.35
N LEU A 340 -18.05 16.95 -25.14
CA LEU A 340 -18.29 17.74 -23.94
C LEU A 340 -19.51 18.66 -24.12
N GLY A 341 -20.45 18.60 -23.18
CA GLY A 341 -21.62 19.49 -23.15
C GLY A 341 -21.35 20.89 -22.60
N ASP A 342 -20.19 21.12 -21.98
CA ASP A 342 -19.83 22.38 -21.36
C ASP A 342 -18.46 22.94 -21.80
N ASN A 343 -18.38 24.27 -21.77
CA ASN A 343 -17.17 25.05 -21.95
C ASN A 343 -16.96 25.94 -20.70
N LYS A 344 -17.31 25.40 -19.54
CA LYS A 344 -17.19 26.13 -18.28
C LYS A 344 -15.74 26.13 -17.80
N LYS A 345 -15.41 27.15 -17.01
CA LYS A 345 -14.13 27.26 -16.31
C LYS A 345 -14.34 26.82 -14.86
N TYR A 346 -13.56 25.85 -14.43
CA TYR A 346 -13.65 25.23 -13.12
C TYR A 346 -12.44 25.58 -12.25
N LYS A 347 -12.64 25.55 -10.94
CA LYS A 347 -11.53 25.38 -9.98
C LYS A 347 -11.18 23.89 -9.86
N LEU A 348 -9.93 23.58 -9.53
CA LEU A 348 -9.51 22.19 -9.33
C LEU A 348 -10.36 21.46 -8.27
N SER A 349 -10.72 22.16 -7.19
CA SER A 349 -11.58 21.65 -6.11
C SER A 349 -13.02 21.28 -6.53
N GLN A 350 -13.49 21.79 -7.67
CA GLN A 350 -14.83 21.48 -8.21
C GLN A 350 -14.80 20.25 -9.11
N LEU A 351 -13.72 20.06 -9.89
CA LEU A 351 -13.62 18.99 -10.87
C LEU A 351 -13.79 17.60 -10.26
N GLY A 352 -13.17 17.33 -9.10
CA GLY A 352 -13.28 16.04 -8.42
C GLY A 352 -14.63 15.75 -7.77
N LYS A 353 -15.52 16.76 -7.66
CA LYS A 353 -16.88 16.59 -7.13
C LYS A 353 -17.90 16.35 -8.24
N GLU A 354 -17.71 17.03 -9.37
CA GLU A 354 -18.66 17.03 -10.49
C GLU A 354 -18.37 15.92 -11.50
N PHE A 355 -17.11 15.48 -11.61
CA PHE A 355 -16.67 14.56 -12.66
C PHE A 355 -15.82 13.43 -12.08
N SER A 356 -15.90 12.26 -12.72
CA SER A 356 -15.08 11.11 -12.39
C SER A 356 -13.69 11.21 -13.04
N LEU A 357 -12.66 10.75 -12.33
CA LEU A 357 -11.28 10.71 -12.80
C LEU A 357 -10.99 9.38 -13.52
N PRO A 358 -10.16 9.38 -14.59
CA PRO A 358 -9.30 10.47 -15.05
C PRO A 358 -9.99 11.43 -16.04
N LEU A 359 -9.49 12.68 -16.07
CA LEU A 359 -10.02 13.76 -16.91
C LEU A 359 -8.92 14.47 -17.68
N ASP A 360 -9.18 14.75 -18.96
CA ASP A 360 -8.31 15.62 -19.75
C ASP A 360 -8.74 17.08 -19.56
N VAL A 361 -7.77 17.97 -19.34
CA VAL A 361 -7.99 19.36 -18.96
C VAL A 361 -6.94 20.30 -19.55
N LYS A 362 -7.26 21.58 -19.59
CA LYS A 362 -6.33 22.66 -19.95
C LYS A 362 -6.45 23.80 -18.95
N VAL A 363 -5.33 24.30 -18.47
CA VAL A 363 -5.31 25.54 -17.68
C VAL A 363 -5.51 26.73 -18.63
N VAL A 364 -6.58 27.49 -18.39
CA VAL A 364 -6.99 28.64 -19.22
C VAL A 364 -6.68 29.98 -18.57
N SER A 365 -6.45 30.00 -17.27
CA SER A 365 -6.02 31.19 -16.54
C SER A 365 -5.04 30.75 -15.47
N ARG A 366 -3.89 31.43 -15.43
CA ARG A 366 -2.84 31.16 -14.46
C ARG A 366 -3.30 31.42 -13.04
N ASP A 367 -2.67 30.76 -12.09
CA ASP A 367 -2.72 31.19 -10.70
C ASP A 367 -1.93 32.48 -10.52
N THR A 368 -2.54 33.48 -9.88
CA THR A 368 -1.90 34.78 -9.61
C THR A 368 -1.06 34.77 -8.34
N GLU A 369 -1.23 33.75 -7.49
CA GLU A 369 -0.43 33.57 -6.28
C GLU A 369 0.93 32.92 -6.56
N LEU A 370 1.08 32.29 -7.74
CA LEU A 370 2.33 31.70 -8.19
C LEU A 370 3.13 32.70 -9.04
N GLU A 371 4.42 32.85 -8.74
CA GLU A 371 5.34 33.68 -9.52
C GLU A 371 5.45 33.19 -10.98
N SER A 372 5.57 31.87 -11.13
CA SER A 372 5.54 31.17 -12.41
C SER A 372 4.65 29.95 -12.28
N ASP A 373 3.57 29.92 -13.07
CA ASP A 373 2.63 28.81 -13.09
C ASP A 373 3.05 27.76 -14.13
N PRO A 374 3.56 26.58 -13.70
CA PRO A 374 4.07 25.58 -14.63
C PRO A 374 2.96 24.90 -15.44
N LEU A 375 1.69 24.98 -15.03
CA LEU A 375 0.60 24.24 -15.67
C LEU A 375 0.03 24.93 -16.91
N VAL A 376 0.21 26.26 -17.05
CA VAL A 376 -0.38 27.07 -18.14
C VAL A 376 0.23 26.76 -19.51
N GLY A 377 1.49 26.30 -19.54
CA GLY A 377 2.20 26.01 -20.78
C GLY A 377 1.74 24.75 -21.52
N PHE A 378 0.91 23.91 -20.89
CA PHE A 378 0.52 22.63 -21.45
C PHE A 378 -0.76 22.73 -22.31
N PRO A 379 -0.76 22.18 -23.53
CA PRO A 379 -1.94 22.18 -24.39
C PRO A 379 -3.06 21.28 -23.83
N CYS A 380 -2.68 20.22 -23.13
CA CYS A 380 -3.56 19.29 -22.45
C CYS A 380 -2.78 18.63 -21.29
N LEU A 381 -3.44 18.51 -20.14
CA LEU A 381 -3.00 17.79 -18.94
C LEU A 381 -4.07 16.76 -18.61
N ARG A 382 -3.68 15.61 -18.05
CA ARG A 382 -4.60 14.60 -17.54
C ARG A 382 -4.56 14.60 -16.03
N ILE A 383 -5.72 14.76 -15.39
CA ILE A 383 -5.88 14.52 -13.95
C ILE A 383 -6.02 13.01 -13.78
N GLU A 384 -4.97 12.38 -13.26
CA GLU A 384 -4.86 10.92 -13.13
C GLU A 384 -5.67 10.42 -11.95
N GLY A 385 -5.60 11.12 -10.82
CA GLY A 385 -6.26 10.75 -9.58
C GLY A 385 -6.17 11.85 -8.52
N ALA A 386 -6.86 11.63 -7.41
CA ALA A 386 -6.83 12.51 -6.24
C ALA A 386 -6.46 11.71 -4.99
N MET A 387 -5.86 12.39 -4.01
CA MET A 387 -5.49 11.82 -2.73
C MET A 387 -5.66 12.82 -1.60
N LEU A 388 -5.84 12.32 -0.37
CA LEU A 388 -5.70 13.09 0.85
C LEU A 388 -4.30 12.87 1.39
N GLU A 389 -3.54 13.94 1.49
CA GLU A 389 -2.15 13.88 1.91
C GLU A 389 -1.95 14.71 3.19
N PRO A 390 -1.45 14.11 4.28
CA PRO A 390 -0.99 14.84 5.45
C PRO A 390 0.23 15.68 5.08
N THR A 391 0.15 16.98 5.33
CA THR A 391 1.14 17.97 4.94
C THR A 391 1.58 18.82 6.11
N ILE A 392 2.84 19.25 6.06
CA ILE A 392 3.38 20.28 6.92
C ILE A 392 3.81 21.45 6.02
N GLN A 393 3.28 22.64 6.26
CA GLN A 393 3.74 23.84 5.59
C GLN A 393 5.05 24.29 6.23
N ALA A 394 6.10 24.44 5.43
CA ALA A 394 7.42 24.83 5.86
C ALA A 394 7.98 25.98 5.02
N SER A 395 8.93 26.73 5.58
CA SER A 395 9.78 27.68 4.87
C SER A 395 11.22 27.56 5.34
N PHE A 396 12.16 28.09 4.57
CA PHE A 396 13.52 28.29 5.04
C PHE A 396 13.60 29.55 5.92
N LEU A 397 14.59 29.62 6.82
CA LEU A 397 14.77 30.77 7.71
C LEU A 397 15.16 32.05 6.96
N ASP A 398 15.93 31.92 5.87
CA ASP A 398 16.36 33.03 5.02
C ASP A 398 15.23 33.56 4.13
N LYS A 399 14.17 32.78 3.91
CA LYS A 399 13.01 33.12 3.07
C LYS A 399 11.69 32.69 3.72
N PRO A 400 11.28 33.35 4.81
CA PRO A 400 10.07 32.99 5.56
C PRO A 400 8.76 33.27 4.79
N ASP A 401 8.81 34.18 3.82
CA ASP A 401 7.66 34.53 2.95
C ASP A 401 7.36 33.48 1.88
N TYR A 402 8.31 32.59 1.60
CA TYR A 402 8.16 31.53 0.59
C TYR A 402 7.97 30.19 1.27
N CYS A 403 6.73 29.73 1.30
CA CYS A 403 6.33 28.47 1.91
C CYS A 403 6.10 27.37 0.87
N PHE A 404 6.38 26.15 1.28
CA PHE A 404 6.13 24.93 0.52
C PHE A 404 5.53 23.85 1.42
N GLU A 405 5.00 22.79 0.82
CA GLU A 405 4.36 21.69 1.53
C GLU A 405 5.24 20.45 1.56
N LEU A 406 5.41 19.88 2.75
CA LEU A 406 6.08 18.60 2.97
C LEU A 406 5.02 17.48 3.07
N PRO A 407 4.84 16.64 2.03
CA PRO A 407 3.90 15.52 2.05
C PRO A 407 4.47 14.34 2.87
N ALA A 408 3.93 14.13 4.07
CA ALA A 408 4.53 13.25 5.08
C ALA A 408 4.45 11.75 4.76
N ASN A 409 3.57 11.32 3.85
CA ASN A 409 3.54 9.91 3.41
C ASN A 409 4.55 9.62 2.31
N TRP A 410 4.96 10.63 1.56
CA TRP A 410 5.84 10.49 0.39
C TRP A 410 7.26 10.98 0.64
N LEU A 411 7.45 11.83 1.65
CA LEU A 411 8.75 12.36 2.04
C LEU A 411 9.19 11.73 3.36
N SER A 412 10.36 11.08 3.34
CA SER A 412 10.96 10.46 4.53
C SER A 412 12.21 11.22 4.93
N MET A 413 12.08 12.01 6.00
CA MET A 413 13.14 12.79 6.65
C MET A 413 12.87 12.83 8.16
N SER A 414 13.90 13.18 8.94
CA SER A 414 13.76 13.42 10.39
C SER A 414 14.28 14.80 10.77
N VAL A 415 13.61 15.41 11.75
CA VAL A 415 13.89 16.75 12.24
C VAL A 415 13.90 16.79 13.76
N CYS A 416 14.51 17.79 14.37
CA CYS A 416 14.33 18.08 15.79
C CYS A 416 13.96 19.55 16.00
N TYR A 417 13.10 19.82 16.98
CA TYR A 417 12.81 21.19 17.37
C TYR A 417 14.03 21.83 18.01
N THR A 418 14.24 23.10 17.71
CA THR A 418 15.33 23.92 18.24
C THR A 418 14.76 24.99 19.17
N GLU A 419 15.61 25.56 20.01
CA GLU A 419 15.27 26.72 20.86
C GLU A 419 15.47 28.06 20.13
N GLU A 420 15.76 28.03 18.83
CA GLU A 420 15.94 29.24 18.03
C GLU A 420 14.63 30.02 17.95
N PRO A 421 14.68 31.36 18.13
CA PRO A 421 13.48 32.18 17.99
C PRO A 421 13.03 32.20 16.53
N LEU A 422 11.74 32.46 16.33
CA LEU A 422 11.20 32.69 14.99
C LEU A 422 11.88 33.91 14.35
N PRO A 423 12.05 33.94 13.01
CA PRO A 423 12.70 35.05 12.34
C PRO A 423 11.84 36.34 12.31
N TRP A 424 10.62 36.31 12.85
CA TRP A 424 9.72 37.45 12.97
C TRP A 424 9.20 37.59 14.42
N PRO A 425 8.81 38.81 14.85
CA PRO A 425 8.25 39.04 16.18
C PRO A 425 6.91 38.32 16.40
N ASP A 426 6.61 38.01 17.66
CA ASP A 426 5.35 37.37 18.05
C ASP A 426 4.13 38.14 17.50
N GLY A 427 3.23 37.41 16.84
CA GLY A 427 2.00 37.95 16.24
C GLY A 427 2.17 38.60 14.85
N GLN A 428 3.39 38.73 14.32
CA GLN A 428 3.65 39.29 12.98
C GLN A 428 4.09 38.21 11.98
N CYS A 429 3.28 37.14 11.88
CA CYS A 429 3.56 36.08 10.91
C CYS A 429 3.56 36.65 9.47
N PRO A 430 4.60 36.38 8.67
CA PRO A 430 4.72 36.90 7.32
C PRO A 430 3.54 36.49 6.44
N LYS A 431 3.24 37.32 5.44
CA LYS A 431 2.26 36.97 4.40
C LYS A 431 2.90 35.94 3.47
N SER A 432 2.79 34.67 3.83
CA SER A 432 3.41 33.59 3.08
C SER A 432 2.71 33.33 1.74
N SER A 433 3.49 33.36 0.66
CA SER A 433 3.14 32.70 -0.59
C SER A 433 3.37 31.20 -0.43
N VAL A 434 2.45 30.36 -0.94
CA VAL A 434 2.58 28.90 -0.85
C VAL A 434 2.65 28.30 -2.25
N GLU A 435 3.66 27.48 -2.50
CA GLU A 435 3.76 26.73 -3.75
C GLU A 435 2.70 25.62 -3.80
N TRP A 436 1.62 25.85 -4.57
CA TRP A 436 0.51 24.90 -4.72
C TRP A 436 0.75 23.77 -5.74
N VAL A 437 1.82 23.88 -6.53
CA VAL A 437 2.15 22.94 -7.61
C VAL A 437 3.56 22.44 -7.44
N THR A 438 3.72 21.13 -7.29
CA THR A 438 5.02 20.48 -7.13
C THR A 438 5.27 19.51 -8.28
N GLU A 439 6.35 19.68 -9.05
CA GLU A 439 6.74 18.68 -10.05
C GLU A 439 7.22 17.40 -9.35
N VAL A 440 6.73 16.24 -9.81
CA VAL A 440 7.10 14.92 -9.28
C VAL A 440 7.74 14.05 -10.37
N SER A 441 8.47 13.05 -9.92
CA SER A 441 9.13 12.08 -10.78
C SER A 441 8.14 11.07 -11.35
N GLU A 442 8.56 10.39 -12.43
CA GLU A 442 7.85 9.23 -12.97
C GLU A 442 7.72 8.09 -11.93
N LYS A 443 8.71 7.95 -11.05
CA LYS A 443 8.69 6.98 -9.95
C LYS A 443 7.52 7.24 -8.98
N PHE A 444 7.27 8.51 -8.65
CA PHE A 444 6.10 8.90 -7.83
C PHE A 444 4.80 8.47 -8.50
N PHE A 445 4.66 8.77 -9.80
CA PHE A 445 3.46 8.40 -10.56
C PHE A 445 3.18 6.90 -10.53
N TYR A 446 4.20 6.06 -10.72
CA TYR A 446 4.02 4.61 -10.68
C TYR A 446 3.69 4.07 -9.29
N GLU A 447 4.32 4.60 -8.23
CA GLU A 447 3.99 4.21 -6.85
C GLU A 447 2.56 4.63 -6.48
N PHE A 448 2.12 5.82 -6.92
CA PHE A 448 0.73 6.27 -6.76
C PHE A 448 -0.26 5.33 -7.45
N GLN A 449 -0.01 4.97 -8.71
CA GLN A 449 -0.87 4.03 -9.45
C GLN A 449 -0.91 2.64 -8.80
N LYS A 450 0.22 2.17 -8.28
CA LYS A 450 0.31 0.88 -7.58
C LYS A 450 -0.54 0.85 -6.31
N GLN A 451 -0.56 1.94 -5.53
CA GLN A 451 -1.41 2.04 -4.34
C GLN A 451 -2.90 1.98 -4.73
N ARG A 452 -3.29 2.68 -5.79
CA ARG A 452 -4.67 2.70 -6.29
C ARG A 452 -5.13 1.35 -6.86
N ASN A 453 -4.26 0.64 -7.56
CA ASN A 453 -4.60 -0.59 -8.28
C ASN A 453 -4.26 -1.87 -7.49
N SER A 454 -3.98 -1.76 -6.19
CA SER A 454 -3.55 -2.87 -5.34
C SER A 454 -4.58 -4.01 -5.18
N GLY A 455 -5.83 -3.83 -5.65
CA GLY A 455 -6.90 -4.81 -5.58
C GLY A 455 -7.47 -5.31 -6.93
N GLU A 456 -6.94 -4.87 -8.07
CA GLU A 456 -7.54 -5.19 -9.38
C GLU A 456 -6.93 -6.45 -10.01
N ALA A 457 -7.79 -7.35 -10.51
CA ALA A 457 -7.35 -8.55 -11.21
C ALA A 457 -6.57 -8.16 -12.47
N PRO A 458 -5.47 -8.88 -12.81
CA PRO A 458 -4.74 -8.60 -14.03
C PRO A 458 -5.68 -8.66 -15.25
N PRO A 459 -5.51 -7.79 -16.25
CA PRO A 459 -6.40 -7.77 -17.41
C PRO A 459 -6.43 -9.15 -18.08
N PRO A 460 -7.61 -9.59 -18.56
CA PRO A 460 -7.75 -10.87 -19.22
C PRO A 460 -6.80 -10.92 -20.42
N ARG A 461 -6.05 -12.03 -20.54
CA ARG A 461 -5.14 -12.22 -21.66
C ARG A 461 -5.98 -12.24 -22.95
N PRO A 462 -5.57 -11.51 -24.02
CA PRO A 462 -6.30 -11.57 -25.28
C PRO A 462 -6.42 -13.02 -25.77
N PRO A 463 -7.58 -13.42 -26.33
CA PRO A 463 -7.74 -14.74 -26.89
C PRO A 463 -6.67 -14.97 -27.97
N LYS A 464 -6.06 -16.16 -27.97
CA LYS A 464 -5.15 -16.56 -29.05
C LYS A 464 -5.96 -16.56 -30.34
N ARG A 465 -5.56 -15.77 -31.33
CA ARG A 465 -6.06 -15.93 -32.70
C ARG A 465 -5.58 -17.29 -33.20
N ASP A 466 -6.53 -18.17 -33.50
CA ASP A 466 -6.25 -19.39 -34.25
C ASP A 466 -6.06 -19.01 -35.71
N LEU A 467 -4.81 -18.71 -36.10
CA LEU A 467 -4.42 -18.67 -37.51
C LEU A 467 -4.30 -20.11 -38.01
N SER A 468 -5.41 -20.73 -38.37
CA SER A 468 -5.37 -22.02 -39.08
C SER A 468 -6.52 -22.19 -40.06
N SER A 469 -6.40 -21.59 -41.24
CA SER A 469 -6.96 -22.15 -42.47
C SER A 469 -5.80 -22.62 -43.36
N SER A 470 -5.38 -23.88 -43.20
CA SER A 470 -5.00 -24.78 -44.30
C SER A 470 -4.33 -26.07 -43.81
N LYS A 471 -4.90 -27.19 -44.29
CA LYS A 471 -4.33 -28.54 -44.47
C LYS A 471 -4.27 -29.52 -43.27
N SER A 472 -5.35 -30.30 -43.18
CA SER A 472 -5.43 -31.77 -43.08
C SER A 472 -4.30 -32.58 -42.40
N SER A 473 -4.62 -33.28 -41.30
CA SER A 473 -4.97 -34.72 -41.27
C SER A 473 -4.56 -35.47 -39.98
N LYS A 474 -5.46 -36.39 -39.57
CA LYS A 474 -5.29 -37.59 -38.72
C LYS A 474 -5.09 -37.47 -37.20
N ALA A 475 -6.23 -37.60 -36.52
CA ALA A 475 -6.57 -38.44 -35.36
C ALA A 475 -5.47 -38.96 -34.40
N ARG A 476 -5.67 -38.70 -33.09
CA ARG A 476 -5.77 -39.75 -32.05
C ARG A 476 -6.42 -39.21 -30.76
N SER A 477 -7.02 -40.13 -30.03
CA SER A 477 -8.16 -39.96 -29.13
C SER A 477 -7.82 -40.10 -27.63
N LYS A 478 -8.64 -39.42 -26.79
CA LYS A 478 -9.04 -39.71 -25.38
C LYS A 478 -8.06 -39.39 -24.23
N PRO A 479 -8.53 -39.25 -22.96
CA PRO A 479 -9.84 -38.75 -22.49
C PRO A 479 -9.75 -37.73 -21.32
N ALA A 480 -10.89 -37.08 -21.05
CA ALA A 480 -11.13 -36.16 -19.93
C ALA A 480 -11.17 -36.85 -18.55
N LYS A 481 -10.79 -36.12 -17.49
CA LYS A 481 -11.15 -36.40 -16.10
C LYS A 481 -11.73 -35.15 -15.43
N LYS A 482 -12.92 -35.34 -14.85
CA LYS A 482 -13.69 -34.41 -14.00
C LYS A 482 -13.11 -34.34 -12.58
N SER A 483 -13.18 -33.18 -11.94
CA SER A 483 -13.31 -33.02 -10.47
C SER A 483 -13.76 -31.57 -10.18
N SER A 484 -15.05 -31.35 -9.88
CA SER A 484 -15.67 -31.27 -8.53
C SER A 484 -15.36 -29.97 -7.79
N LYS A 485 -16.32 -29.04 -7.83
CA LYS A 485 -16.43 -27.85 -6.98
C LYS A 485 -16.72 -28.28 -5.53
N HIS A 486 -15.97 -27.71 -4.58
CA HIS A 486 -16.41 -27.56 -3.19
C HIS A 486 -16.58 -26.06 -2.90
N GLN A 487 -17.76 -25.70 -2.41
CA GLN A 487 -18.15 -24.39 -1.90
C GLN A 487 -18.09 -24.47 -0.38
N ASP A 488 -17.38 -23.55 0.27
CA ASP A 488 -17.57 -23.26 1.69
C ASP A 488 -17.88 -21.77 1.86
N LYS A 489 -19.04 -21.52 2.50
CA LYS A 489 -19.57 -20.23 2.93
C LYS A 489 -19.03 -19.94 4.33
N ILE A 490 -18.43 -18.77 4.55
CA ILE A 490 -18.37 -18.13 5.87
C ILE A 490 -18.58 -16.62 5.67
N THR A 491 -19.63 -16.10 6.31
CA THR A 491 -19.99 -14.68 6.47
C THR A 491 -19.13 -14.01 7.55
N PRO A 492 -18.86 -12.70 7.43
CA PRO A 492 -18.79 -11.87 8.62
C PRO A 492 -19.56 -10.55 8.55
N THR A 493 -20.02 -10.20 9.74
CA THR A 493 -20.85 -9.11 10.24
C THR A 493 -20.26 -7.71 10.03
N GLU A 494 -21.17 -6.74 10.01
CA GLU A 494 -20.99 -5.31 9.75
C GLU A 494 -20.09 -4.58 10.75
N GLN A 495 -19.26 -3.66 10.22
CA GLN A 495 -19.09 -2.27 10.69
C GLN A 495 -17.92 -1.65 9.90
N PHE A 496 -18.21 -0.87 8.85
CA PHE A 496 -17.35 0.20 8.30
C PHE A 496 -18.11 0.86 7.14
N SER A 497 -18.99 1.81 7.46
CA SER A 497 -19.73 2.61 6.48
C SER A 497 -19.71 4.08 6.88
N ALA A 498 -18.59 4.73 6.60
CA ALA A 498 -18.56 6.16 6.37
C ALA A 498 -17.55 6.44 5.24
N MET A 499 -18.10 6.76 4.06
CA MET A 499 -17.42 7.24 2.85
C MET A 499 -16.55 6.24 2.08
N THR A 500 -17.22 5.35 1.34
CA THR A 500 -16.69 4.78 0.08
C THR A 500 -17.78 4.84 -0.99
N LEU A 501 -17.60 5.71 -1.98
CA LEU A 501 -18.32 5.58 -3.26
C LEU A 501 -17.54 4.58 -4.13
N ASN A 502 -17.69 3.31 -3.81
CA ASN A 502 -17.46 2.19 -4.73
C ASN A 502 -18.61 1.22 -4.47
N LYS A 503 -19.66 1.30 -5.30
CA LYS A 503 -20.77 0.35 -5.25
C LYS A 503 -20.22 -1.05 -5.55
N LYS A 504 -20.16 -1.92 -4.53
CA LYS A 504 -19.95 -3.36 -4.72
C LYS A 504 -21.19 -3.96 -5.41
N ARG A 505 -20.92 -4.80 -6.42
CA ARG A 505 -21.86 -5.54 -7.26
C ARG A 505 -22.76 -6.49 -6.45
N ALA A 506 -24.02 -6.65 -6.85
CA ALA A 506 -24.91 -7.69 -6.33
C ALA A 506 -24.53 -9.09 -6.90
N PRO A 507 -24.72 -10.19 -6.14
CA PRO A 507 -24.43 -11.53 -6.63
C PRO A 507 -25.46 -11.98 -7.68
N ALA A 508 -25.00 -12.82 -8.63
CA ALA A 508 -25.80 -13.31 -9.75
C ALA A 508 -26.99 -14.21 -9.30
N PRO A 509 -28.12 -14.19 -10.03
CA PRO A 509 -29.27 -15.04 -9.72
C PRO A 509 -28.99 -16.53 -10.06
N PRO A 510 -29.65 -17.47 -9.38
CA PRO A 510 -29.50 -18.90 -9.65
C PRO A 510 -30.13 -19.31 -11.00
N PRO A 511 -29.64 -20.39 -11.63
CA PRO A 511 -30.16 -20.86 -12.91
C PRO A 511 -31.60 -21.39 -12.82
N PRO A 512 -32.39 -21.32 -13.91
CA PRO A 512 -33.79 -21.74 -13.92
C PRO A 512 -33.92 -23.26 -13.74
N VAL A 513 -34.88 -23.65 -12.91
CA VAL A 513 -35.29 -25.05 -12.70
C VAL A 513 -36.09 -25.47 -13.92
N GLY A 514 -35.54 -26.42 -14.70
CA GLY A 514 -36.29 -27.09 -15.76
C GLY A 514 -37.40 -27.93 -15.16
N ILE A 515 -38.63 -27.68 -15.60
CA ILE A 515 -39.80 -28.49 -15.31
C ILE A 515 -40.05 -29.39 -16.53
N PHE A 516 -39.98 -30.70 -16.25
CA PHE A 516 -40.21 -31.92 -17.06
C PHE A 516 -39.20 -32.29 -18.16
#